data_AF-G5A165-F1
#
_entry.id   AF-G5A165-F1
#
_cell.length_a   1.000
_cell.length_b   1.000
_cell.length_c   1.000
_cell.angle_alpha   90.00
_cell.angle_beta   90.00
_cell.angle_gamma   90.00
#
_symmetry.space_group_name_H-M   'P 1'
#
loop_
_entity.id
_entity.type
_entity.pdbx_description
1 polymer ?
#
loop_
_entity_poly.entity_id
_entity_poly.type
_entity_poly.pdbx_seq_one_letter_code
_entity_poly.pdbx_strand_id
1 'polypeptide(L)'
;MAEDASSRREACARCRRPPRVCYCASLPAQPLATELTHVLVLQHKHEKRRRAAISSVPVLAQTLESVTLVTVDDDCDCGPGVDERLDALLYDEGGGGSFDAAMVLFPDEHARPLQVASGEETGEGSADAAVKRVLLVVIDGTWKEAKKIARRNREHWEKAARDWEARGAGLHYICLDSEEGAADAATAPPKRSIYGDLRR
;
A
#
# COMPACT_ATOMS: atom_id res chain seq x y z
N MET A 1 47.77 -23.66 6.71
CA MET A 1 46.57 -24.23 7.38
C MET A 1 45.43 -23.29 7.09
N ALA A 2 44.58 -23.63 6.12
CA ALA A 2 43.43 -22.84 5.73
C ALA A 2 42.25 -23.79 5.74
N GLU A 3 41.24 -23.50 6.56
CA GLU A 3 39.82 -23.87 6.40
C GLU A 3 39.13 -23.77 7.77
N ASP A 4 38.24 -22.79 7.90
CA ASP A 4 36.81 -23.08 8.10
C ASP A 4 36.01 -21.78 7.88
N ALA A 5 35.74 -21.47 6.62
CA ALA A 5 34.80 -20.42 6.26
C ALA A 5 33.38 -20.98 6.40
N SER A 6 32.84 -20.92 7.62
CA SER A 6 31.41 -20.86 7.97
C SER A 6 30.46 -21.26 6.83
N SER A 7 29.96 -22.50 6.89
CA SER A 7 28.95 -23.04 5.97
C SER A 7 27.68 -22.18 5.96
N ARG A 8 27.67 -21.17 5.09
CA ARG A 8 26.50 -20.31 4.86
C ARG A 8 25.40 -21.21 4.32
N ARG A 9 24.28 -21.29 5.05
CA ARG A 9 23.12 -22.09 4.61
C ARG A 9 22.70 -21.64 3.22
N GLU A 10 22.48 -22.60 2.33
CA GLU A 10 21.99 -22.34 0.97
C GLU A 10 20.68 -21.53 1.03
N ALA A 11 20.59 -20.50 0.19
CA ALA A 11 19.43 -19.63 0.08
C ALA A 11 19.12 -19.34 -1.38
N CYS A 12 17.82 -19.24 -1.70
CA CYS A 12 17.36 -18.85 -3.03
C CYS A 12 17.86 -17.45 -3.40
N ALA A 13 18.39 -17.27 -4.61
CA ALA A 13 18.90 -15.97 -5.07
C ALA A 13 17.80 -14.89 -5.14
N ARG A 14 16.54 -15.28 -5.43
CA ARG A 14 15.41 -14.37 -5.59
C ARG A 14 14.81 -13.96 -4.24
N CYS A 15 14.24 -14.91 -3.47
CA CYS A 15 13.58 -14.59 -2.20
C CYS A 15 14.47 -14.68 -0.95
N ARG A 16 15.74 -15.10 -1.09
CA ARG A 16 16.72 -15.28 0.01
C ARG A 16 16.30 -16.29 1.10
N ARG A 17 15.30 -17.13 0.82
CA ARG A 17 14.84 -18.19 1.72
C ARG A 17 15.56 -19.51 1.48
N PRO A 18 15.68 -20.37 2.50
CA PRO A 18 16.15 -21.74 2.32
C PRO A 18 15.30 -22.48 1.27
N PRO A 19 15.88 -23.41 0.48
CA PRO A 19 15.17 -24.11 -0.60
C PRO A 19 13.84 -24.75 -0.17
N ARG A 20 13.78 -25.34 1.02
CA ARG A 20 12.59 -26.03 1.55
C ARG A 20 11.37 -25.14 1.78
N VAL A 21 11.56 -23.82 1.93
CA VAL A 21 10.49 -22.85 2.19
C VAL A 21 10.49 -21.73 1.15
N CYS A 22 11.10 -21.99 -0.01
CA CYS A 22 11.10 -21.09 -1.14
C CYS A 22 9.71 -21.09 -1.80
N TYR A 23 9.16 -19.91 -2.04
CA TYR A 23 7.90 -19.73 -2.78
C TYR A 23 8.09 -19.26 -4.22
N CYS A 24 9.33 -19.10 -4.70
CA CYS A 24 9.59 -18.48 -6.01
C CYS A 24 8.99 -19.27 -7.18
N ALA A 25 8.83 -20.59 -7.03
CA ALA A 25 8.18 -21.43 -8.04
C ALA A 25 6.69 -21.10 -8.20
N SER A 26 6.06 -20.50 -7.20
CA SER A 26 4.66 -20.04 -7.23
C SER A 26 4.53 -18.58 -7.66
N LEU A 27 5.64 -17.85 -7.84
CA LEU A 27 5.60 -16.47 -8.29
C LEU A 27 5.70 -16.38 -9.81
N PRO A 28 5.13 -15.33 -10.42
CA PRO A 28 5.38 -15.01 -11.82
C PRO A 28 6.88 -15.00 -12.14
N ALA A 29 7.26 -15.49 -13.32
CA ALA A 29 8.66 -15.50 -13.76
C ALA A 29 9.19 -14.07 -13.92
N GLN A 30 8.35 -13.17 -14.43
CA GLN A 30 8.58 -11.74 -14.50
C GLN A 30 7.55 -11.01 -13.64
N PRO A 31 7.93 -9.92 -12.93
CA PRO A 31 6.97 -9.10 -12.21
C PRO A 31 5.83 -8.62 -13.11
N LEU A 32 4.63 -8.51 -12.55
CA LEU A 32 3.44 -8.02 -13.22
C LEU A 32 3.56 -6.50 -13.34
N ALA A 33 3.40 -6.00 -14.57
CA ALA A 33 3.33 -4.58 -14.86
C ALA A 33 1.97 -4.02 -14.40
N THR A 34 2.00 -2.99 -13.56
CA THR A 34 0.81 -2.24 -13.15
C THR A 34 0.86 -0.86 -13.79
N GLU A 35 0.43 -0.77 -15.05
CA GLU A 35 0.61 0.42 -15.91
C GLU A 35 0.08 1.71 -15.29
N LEU A 36 -1.03 1.61 -14.54
CA LEU A 36 -1.71 2.77 -13.95
C LEU A 36 -1.51 2.89 -12.46
N THR A 37 -0.95 1.88 -11.79
CA THR A 37 -0.94 1.83 -10.33
C THR A 37 0.46 1.64 -9.81
N HIS A 38 0.89 2.54 -8.93
CA HIS A 38 2.10 2.38 -8.14
C HIS A 38 1.72 2.06 -6.69
N VAL A 39 2.32 1.01 -6.11
CA VAL A 39 2.05 0.63 -4.72
C VAL A 39 3.15 1.16 -3.81
N LEU A 40 2.79 2.03 -2.89
CA LEU A 40 3.68 2.52 -1.84
C LEU A 40 3.33 1.81 -0.53
N VAL A 41 4.26 0.99 -0.03
CA VAL A 41 4.10 0.27 1.24
C VAL A 41 4.84 1.02 2.34
N LEU A 42 4.08 1.48 3.33
CA LEU A 42 4.58 2.02 4.60
C LEU A 42 4.67 0.87 5.61
N GLN A 43 5.83 0.20 5.66
CA GLN A 43 6.05 -0.96 6.51
C GLN A 43 6.68 -0.58 7.84
N HIS A 44 5.97 -0.83 8.95
CA HIS A 44 6.53 -0.67 10.28
C HIS A 44 7.76 -1.57 10.47
N LYS A 45 8.84 -1.05 11.06
CA LYS A 45 10.10 -1.80 11.17
C LYS A 45 10.02 -3.13 11.93
N HIS A 46 9.05 -3.27 12.84
CA HIS A 46 8.83 -4.54 13.54
C HIS A 46 8.35 -5.65 12.60
N GLU A 47 7.51 -5.35 11.61
CA GLU A 47 7.10 -6.31 10.59
C GLU A 47 8.31 -6.78 9.78
N LYS A 48 9.13 -5.81 9.34
CA LYS A 48 10.37 -6.08 8.60
C LYS A 48 11.37 -6.95 9.38
N ARG A 49 11.54 -6.71 10.68
CA ARG A 49 12.56 -7.42 11.51
C ARG A 49 12.05 -8.72 12.12
N ARG A 50 10.88 -8.70 12.76
CA ARG A 50 10.37 -9.81 13.59
C ARG A 50 9.51 -10.78 12.80
N ARG A 51 8.92 -10.35 11.69
CA ARG A 51 7.98 -11.15 10.88
C ARG A 51 8.45 -11.35 9.44
N ALA A 52 9.73 -11.12 9.15
CA ALA A 52 10.33 -11.36 7.84
C ALA A 52 10.00 -12.74 7.24
N ALA A 53 9.86 -13.77 8.10
CA ALA A 53 9.52 -15.13 7.69
C ALA A 53 8.07 -15.31 7.22
N ILE A 54 7.14 -14.44 7.59
CA ILE A 54 5.71 -14.52 7.25
C ILE A 54 5.15 -13.27 6.57
N SER A 55 5.96 -12.22 6.40
CA SER A 55 5.55 -10.98 5.75
C SER A 55 5.15 -11.23 4.30
N SER A 56 4.03 -10.62 3.88
CA SER A 56 3.53 -10.60 2.50
C SER A 56 4.26 -9.57 1.64
N VAL A 57 4.88 -8.55 2.24
CA VAL A 57 5.59 -7.47 1.52
C VAL A 57 6.70 -8.01 0.60
N PRO A 58 7.57 -8.96 1.02
CA PRO A 58 8.54 -9.57 0.11
C PRO A 58 7.91 -10.31 -1.08
N VAL A 59 6.70 -10.87 -0.91
CA VAL A 59 5.98 -11.51 -2.02
C VAL A 59 5.52 -10.44 -2.99
N LEU A 60 4.83 -9.41 -2.50
CA LEU A 60 4.37 -8.26 -3.29
C LEU A 60 5.50 -7.61 -4.11
N ALA A 61 6.63 -7.33 -3.46
CA ALA A 61 7.80 -6.70 -4.09
C ALA A 61 8.52 -7.60 -5.11
N GLN A 62 8.27 -8.92 -5.10
CA GLN A 62 8.79 -9.84 -6.11
C GLN A 62 7.78 -10.13 -7.23
N THR A 63 6.52 -9.75 -7.05
CA THR A 63 5.42 -10.02 -7.99
C THR A 63 5.00 -8.82 -8.80
N LEU A 64 5.20 -7.59 -8.31
CA LEU A 64 4.81 -6.37 -9.00
C LEU A 64 6.04 -5.54 -9.39
N GLU A 65 5.99 -4.89 -10.53
CA GLU A 65 7.06 -4.01 -11.01
C GLU A 65 7.06 -2.66 -10.27
N SER A 66 5.88 -2.03 -10.14
CA SER A 66 5.73 -0.67 -9.59
C SER A 66 5.43 -0.71 -8.09
N VAL A 67 6.44 -1.03 -7.27
CA VAL A 67 6.32 -1.05 -5.79
C VAL A 67 7.47 -0.29 -5.13
N THR A 68 7.12 0.65 -4.25
CA THR A 68 8.09 1.32 -3.36
C THR A 68 7.84 0.88 -1.92
N LEU A 69 8.88 0.39 -1.26
CA LEU A 69 8.86 0.03 0.15
C LEU A 69 9.60 1.07 1.00
N VAL A 70 8.87 1.69 1.92
CA VAL A 70 9.39 2.63 2.92
C VAL A 70 9.24 1.99 4.29
N THR A 71 10.34 1.97 5.06
CA THR A 71 10.31 1.44 6.42
C THR A 71 9.99 2.56 7.40
N VAL A 72 8.91 2.43 8.15
CA VAL A 72 8.52 3.40 9.18
C VAL A 72 9.09 2.98 10.53
N ASP A 73 9.71 3.94 11.23
CA ASP A 73 10.38 3.73 12.51
C ASP A 73 9.41 3.62 13.71
N ASP A 74 9.96 3.51 14.94
CA ASP A 74 9.16 3.27 16.17
C ASP A 74 8.29 4.48 16.54
N ASP A 75 8.69 5.67 16.11
CA ASP A 75 7.90 6.90 16.23
C ASP A 75 6.64 6.86 15.35
N CYS A 76 6.60 5.97 14.35
CA CYS A 76 5.55 5.83 13.36
C CYS A 76 5.36 7.11 12.54
N ASP A 77 6.41 7.91 12.40
CA ASP A 77 6.41 9.13 11.61
C ASP A 77 6.84 8.83 10.17
N CYS A 78 6.08 9.34 9.22
CA CYS A 78 6.37 9.30 7.80
C CYS A 78 5.97 10.62 7.15
N GLY A 79 6.17 11.73 7.86
CA GLY A 79 6.04 13.08 7.32
C GLY A 79 7.09 13.42 6.26
N PRO A 80 7.00 14.63 5.68
CA PRO A 80 7.94 15.10 4.68
C PRO A 80 9.39 15.14 5.20
N GLY A 81 10.35 14.71 4.39
CA GLY A 81 11.78 14.72 4.72
C GLY A 81 12.29 13.48 5.46
N VAL A 82 11.41 12.52 5.75
CA VAL A 82 11.78 11.26 6.44
C VAL A 82 12.34 10.23 5.46
N ASP A 83 11.81 10.15 4.24
CA ASP A 83 12.28 9.25 3.18
C ASP A 83 12.09 9.92 1.81
N GLU A 84 13.18 10.09 1.07
CA GLU A 84 13.18 10.77 -0.24
C GLU A 84 12.23 10.10 -1.25
N ARG A 85 12.01 8.80 -1.16
CA ARG A 85 11.12 8.07 -2.08
C ARG A 85 9.66 8.27 -1.69
N LEU A 86 9.38 8.43 -0.40
CA LEU A 86 8.06 8.81 0.07
C LEU A 86 7.74 10.25 -0.36
N ASP A 87 8.69 11.15 -0.18
CA ASP A 87 8.58 12.55 -0.57
C ASP A 87 8.27 12.68 -2.06
N ALA A 88 9.08 12.04 -2.90
CA ALA A 88 8.91 12.05 -4.35
C ALA A 88 7.56 11.52 -4.84
N LEU A 89 6.95 10.57 -4.10
CA LEU A 89 5.68 9.94 -4.49
C LEU A 89 4.45 10.63 -3.90
N LEU A 90 4.53 11.12 -2.66
CA LEU A 90 3.36 11.59 -1.92
C LEU A 90 3.36 13.10 -1.64
N TYR A 91 4.53 13.71 -1.40
CA TYR A 91 4.62 15.06 -0.86
C TYR A 91 5.11 16.10 -1.89
N ASP A 92 6.15 15.79 -2.66
CA ASP A 92 6.77 16.71 -3.62
C ASP A 92 5.76 17.08 -4.71
N GLU A 93 5.17 18.28 -4.60
CA GLU A 93 4.08 18.75 -5.48
C GLU A 93 2.97 17.69 -5.66
N GLY A 94 2.72 16.90 -4.60
CA GLY A 94 1.79 15.78 -4.62
C GLY A 94 2.21 14.61 -5.52
N GLY A 95 3.49 14.22 -5.52
CA GLY A 95 3.99 13.08 -6.29
C GLY A 95 4.53 13.44 -7.67
N GLY A 96 5.09 14.64 -7.83
CA GLY A 96 5.70 15.11 -9.08
C GLY A 96 4.74 15.14 -10.28
N GLY A 97 3.44 15.32 -10.03
CA GLY A 97 2.40 15.25 -11.08
C GLY A 97 2.27 13.87 -11.75
N SER A 98 2.87 12.82 -11.16
CA SER A 98 2.90 11.47 -11.75
C SER A 98 1.63 10.65 -11.49
N PHE A 99 0.72 11.14 -10.65
CA PHE A 99 -0.52 10.46 -10.31
C PHE A 99 -1.71 11.43 -10.31
N ASP A 100 -2.88 10.93 -10.70
CA ASP A 100 -4.15 11.65 -10.66
C ASP A 100 -4.87 11.43 -9.32
N ALA A 101 -4.53 10.34 -8.61
CA ALA A 101 -5.04 10.08 -7.27
C ALA A 101 -4.02 9.35 -6.38
N ALA A 102 -4.01 9.67 -5.08
CA ALA A 102 -3.41 8.89 -4.02
C ALA A 102 -4.51 8.29 -3.14
N MET A 103 -4.40 6.99 -2.87
CA MET A 103 -5.40 6.23 -2.11
C MET A 103 -4.74 5.57 -0.92
N VAL A 104 -5.04 6.06 0.29
CA VAL A 104 -4.56 5.46 1.54
C VAL A 104 -5.48 4.33 1.94
N LEU A 105 -5.01 3.09 1.81
CA LEU A 105 -5.74 1.90 2.23
C LEU A 105 -5.70 1.76 3.75
N PHE A 106 -6.64 2.41 4.41
CA PHE A 106 -6.79 2.38 5.85
C PHE A 106 -8.23 2.73 6.26
N PRO A 107 -8.85 1.95 7.17
CA PRO A 107 -10.22 2.21 7.66
C PRO A 107 -10.24 3.39 8.65
N ASP A 108 -10.08 4.60 8.13
CA ASP A 108 -10.30 5.87 8.83
C ASP A 108 -11.79 6.25 8.87
N GLU A 109 -12.14 7.26 9.69
CA GLU A 109 -13.51 7.81 9.74
C GLU A 109 -13.95 8.46 8.43
N HIS A 110 -13.00 8.91 7.61
CA HIS A 110 -13.24 9.47 6.28
C HIS A 110 -13.02 8.46 5.15
N ALA A 111 -12.74 7.18 5.47
CA ALA A 111 -12.50 6.16 4.47
C ALA A 111 -13.76 5.83 3.68
N ARG A 112 -13.63 5.82 2.35
CA ARG A 112 -14.69 5.44 1.43
C ARG A 112 -14.48 4.00 0.97
N PRO A 113 -15.55 3.26 0.69
CA PRO A 113 -15.46 2.03 -0.09
C PRO A 113 -14.57 2.19 -1.32
N LEU A 114 -13.69 1.22 -1.56
CA LEU A 114 -13.02 1.09 -2.84
C LEU A 114 -14.09 0.76 -3.89
N GLN A 115 -14.57 1.80 -4.57
CA GLN A 115 -15.43 1.62 -5.72
C GLN A 115 -14.59 1.01 -6.84
N VAL A 116 -14.81 -0.27 -7.10
CA VAL A 116 -14.35 -0.89 -8.34
C VAL A 116 -15.11 -0.17 -9.44
N ALA A 117 -14.42 0.54 -10.32
CA ALA A 117 -15.02 0.93 -11.58
C ALA A 117 -15.40 -0.39 -12.27
N SER A 118 -16.67 -0.81 -12.12
CA SER A 118 -17.22 -1.83 -12.99
C SER A 118 -16.99 -1.32 -14.39
N GLY A 119 -16.32 -2.12 -15.21
CA GLY A 119 -16.14 -1.85 -16.64
C GLY A 119 -17.47 -1.93 -17.39
N GLU A 120 -18.52 -1.29 -16.88
CA GLU A 120 -19.72 -0.97 -17.63
C GLU A 120 -19.42 0.31 -18.38
N GLU A 121 -18.76 0.12 -19.53
CA GLU A 121 -18.90 1.03 -20.67
C GLU A 121 -20.39 1.12 -21.04
N THR A 122 -21.13 1.93 -20.30
CA THR A 122 -22.45 2.38 -20.71
C THR A 122 -22.26 3.68 -21.48
N GLY A 123 -22.18 3.49 -22.80
CA GLY A 123 -22.81 4.35 -23.80
C GLY A 123 -22.61 5.86 -23.70
N GLU A 124 -21.81 6.35 -24.65
CA GLU A 124 -22.02 7.60 -25.40
C GLU A 124 -21.93 8.93 -24.64
N GLY A 125 -20.76 9.58 -24.73
CA GLY A 125 -20.70 11.05 -24.64
C GLY A 125 -19.59 11.69 -23.82
N SER A 126 -18.36 11.15 -23.78
CA SER A 126 -17.17 11.97 -23.53
C SER A 126 -15.92 11.26 -24.03
N ALA A 127 -15.33 11.76 -25.11
CA ALA A 127 -14.13 11.21 -25.74
C ALA A 127 -12.82 11.55 -24.98
N ASP A 128 -12.88 11.83 -23.68
CA ASP A 128 -11.70 12.25 -22.90
C ASP A 128 -11.78 11.87 -21.41
N ALA A 129 -12.20 10.64 -21.11
CA ALA A 129 -11.98 10.09 -19.77
C ALA A 129 -10.49 9.78 -19.62
N ALA A 130 -9.70 10.80 -19.30
CA ALA A 130 -8.26 10.70 -19.11
C ALA A 130 -7.91 9.51 -18.20
N VAL A 131 -6.99 8.68 -18.68
CA VAL A 131 -6.49 7.50 -17.96
C VAL A 131 -5.89 7.94 -16.63
N LYS A 132 -6.51 7.52 -15.51
CA LYS A 132 -6.08 7.94 -14.17
C LYS A 132 -4.98 7.04 -13.63
N ARG A 133 -3.81 7.63 -13.36
CA ARG A 133 -2.71 7.01 -12.62
C ARG A 133 -2.95 7.13 -11.12
N VAL A 134 -2.69 6.05 -10.38
CA VAL A 134 -3.02 5.91 -8.97
C VAL A 134 -1.77 5.55 -8.16
N LEU A 135 -1.57 6.27 -7.06
CA LEU A 135 -0.67 5.86 -5.99
C LEU A 135 -1.48 5.16 -4.90
N LEU A 136 -1.34 3.85 -4.77
CA LEU A 136 -1.95 3.08 -3.67
C LEU A 136 -1.00 3.03 -2.48
N VAL A 137 -1.36 3.70 -1.38
CA VAL A 137 -0.59 3.71 -0.14
C VAL A 137 -1.13 2.63 0.80
N VAL A 138 -0.31 1.63 1.12
CA VAL A 138 -0.65 0.50 1.99
C VAL A 138 0.17 0.57 3.28
N ILE A 139 -0.49 0.47 4.43
CA ILE A 139 0.19 0.47 5.73
C ILE A 139 0.37 -0.99 6.19
N ASP A 140 1.63 -1.45 6.25
CA ASP A 140 1.99 -2.79 6.72
C ASP A 140 2.48 -2.72 8.17
N GLY A 141 1.72 -3.30 9.09
CA GLY A 141 1.94 -3.24 10.52
C GLY A 141 0.90 -4.06 11.26
N THR A 142 1.16 -4.40 12.52
CA THR A 142 0.07 -4.83 13.39
C THR A 142 -1.01 -3.74 13.42
N TRP A 143 -2.26 -4.12 13.72
CA TRP A 143 -3.36 -3.16 13.78
C TRP A 143 -3.10 -1.97 14.73
N LYS A 144 -2.30 -2.16 15.78
CA LYS A 144 -1.87 -1.08 16.68
C LYS A 144 -0.86 -0.15 16.00
N GLU A 145 0.11 -0.71 15.29
CA GLU A 145 1.15 0.05 14.56
C GLU A 145 0.54 0.80 13.37
N ALA A 146 -0.28 0.15 12.54
CA ALA A 146 -0.94 0.79 11.41
C ALA A 146 -1.82 1.97 11.86
N LYS A 147 -2.58 1.80 12.95
CA LYS A 147 -3.33 2.91 13.58
C LYS A 147 -2.44 4.04 14.07
N LYS A 148 -1.27 3.72 14.62
CA LYS A 148 -0.34 4.73 15.11
C LYS A 148 0.25 5.53 13.94
N ILE A 149 0.67 4.86 12.86
CA ILE A 149 1.12 5.49 11.61
C ILE A 149 0.04 6.43 11.07
N ALA A 150 -1.18 5.94 10.84
CA ALA A 150 -2.26 6.77 10.29
C ALA A 150 -2.59 7.99 11.17
N ARG A 151 -2.65 7.81 12.49
CA ARG A 151 -2.94 8.93 13.41
C ARG A 151 -1.81 9.93 13.50
N ARG A 152 -0.56 9.46 13.56
CA ARG A 152 0.62 10.32 13.71
C ARG A 152 0.82 11.23 12.50
N ASN A 153 0.46 10.74 11.32
CA ASN A 153 0.67 11.43 10.05
C ASN A 153 -0.57 12.16 9.53
N ARG A 154 -1.64 12.26 10.33
CA ARG A 154 -2.92 12.88 9.92
C ARG A 154 -2.71 14.29 9.36
N GLU A 155 -2.01 15.16 10.08
CA GLU A 155 -1.78 16.54 9.64
C GLU A 155 -0.93 16.62 8.36
N HIS A 156 0.06 15.73 8.22
CA HIS A 156 0.88 15.62 7.01
C HIS A 156 0.06 15.19 5.80
N TRP A 157 -0.81 14.19 5.96
CA TRP A 157 -1.66 13.69 4.87
C TRP A 157 -2.82 14.63 4.55
N GLU A 158 -3.34 15.40 5.53
CA GLU A 158 -4.31 16.47 5.27
C GLU A 158 -3.69 17.64 4.50
N LYS A 159 -2.45 18.00 4.83
CA LYS A 159 -1.69 18.99 4.04
C LYS A 159 -1.46 18.46 2.63
N ALA A 160 -0.98 17.22 2.51
CA ALA A 160 -0.78 16.58 1.21
C ALA A 160 -2.11 16.57 0.42
N ALA A 161 -3.24 16.25 1.03
CA ALA A 161 -4.52 16.26 0.33
C ALA A 161 -4.87 17.63 -0.28
N ARG A 162 -4.58 18.72 0.43
CA ARG A 162 -4.74 20.08 -0.12
C ARG A 162 -3.77 20.37 -1.26
N ASP A 163 -2.51 19.92 -1.13
CA ASP A 163 -1.49 20.08 -2.17
C ASP A 163 -1.85 19.28 -3.45
N TRP A 164 -2.43 18.08 -3.29
CA TRP A 164 -2.97 17.26 -4.39
C TRP A 164 -4.19 17.93 -5.04
N GLU A 165 -5.12 18.45 -4.25
CA GLU A 165 -6.32 19.14 -4.75
C GLU A 165 -5.98 20.41 -5.52
N ALA A 166 -4.99 21.18 -5.05
CA ALA A 166 -4.53 22.40 -5.71
C ALA A 166 -4.01 22.17 -7.15
N ARG A 167 -3.58 20.95 -7.49
CA ARG A 167 -3.15 20.55 -8.84
C ARG A 167 -4.20 19.75 -9.62
N GLY A 168 -5.43 19.65 -9.12
CA GLY A 168 -6.52 18.90 -9.77
C GLY A 168 -6.48 17.38 -9.55
N ALA A 169 -5.71 16.89 -8.58
CA ALA A 169 -5.64 15.48 -8.19
C ALA A 169 -6.30 15.25 -6.82
N GLY A 170 -6.51 13.99 -6.43
CA GLY A 170 -7.14 13.66 -5.15
C GLY A 170 -6.27 12.82 -4.24
N LEU A 171 -6.26 13.08 -2.93
CA LEU A 171 -5.75 12.15 -1.91
C LEU A 171 -6.89 11.75 -0.98
N HIS A 172 -7.19 10.45 -0.92
CA HIS A 172 -8.35 9.94 -0.19
C HIS A 172 -8.02 8.69 0.62
N TYR A 173 -8.74 8.50 1.72
CA TYR A 173 -8.74 7.24 2.44
C TYR A 173 -9.74 6.27 1.80
N ILE A 174 -9.32 5.01 1.66
CA ILE A 174 -10.16 3.93 1.16
C ILE A 174 -10.17 2.72 2.09
N CYS A 175 -11.25 1.97 2.07
CA CYS A 175 -11.37 0.66 2.68
C CYS A 175 -11.86 -0.37 1.65
N LEU A 176 -11.50 -1.64 1.83
CA LEU A 176 -12.10 -2.72 1.05
C LEU A 176 -13.47 -3.02 1.65
N ASP A 177 -14.52 -2.99 0.84
CA ASP A 177 -15.84 -3.39 1.30
C ASP A 177 -15.84 -4.87 1.66
N SER A 178 -16.49 -5.19 2.77
CA SER A 178 -16.82 -6.55 3.14
C SER A 178 -18.17 -6.88 2.51
N GLU A 179 -18.17 -7.22 1.22
CA GLU A 179 -19.35 -7.78 0.55
C GLU A 179 -19.62 -9.21 1.06
N GLU A 180 -20.02 -9.31 2.32
CA GLU A 180 -20.86 -10.38 2.84
C GLU A 180 -22.14 -9.71 3.38
N GLY A 181 -23.07 -9.44 2.46
CA GLY A 181 -24.46 -9.10 2.82
C GLY A 181 -25.11 -8.02 1.96
N ALA A 182 -25.74 -8.48 0.88
CA ALA A 182 -27.02 -8.03 0.32
C ALA A 182 -27.16 -6.56 -0.11
N ALA A 183 -27.18 -6.35 -1.43
CA ALA A 183 -28.23 -5.73 -2.28
C ALA A 183 -29.02 -4.46 -1.85
N ASP A 184 -28.91 -3.94 -0.64
CA ASP A 184 -29.65 -2.77 -0.14
C ASP A 184 -28.73 -1.69 0.50
N ALA A 185 -27.42 -1.76 0.28
CA ALA A 185 -26.42 -0.98 1.02
C ALA A 185 -26.07 0.41 0.43
N ALA A 186 -26.86 0.99 -0.48
CA ALA A 186 -26.54 2.28 -1.12
C ALA A 186 -26.51 3.49 -0.14
N THR A 187 -26.91 3.31 1.12
CA THR A 187 -26.97 4.40 2.12
C THR A 187 -26.32 4.05 3.46
N ALA A 188 -25.72 2.86 3.61
CA ALA A 188 -25.15 2.43 4.88
C ALA A 188 -23.66 2.85 4.97
N PRO A 189 -23.21 3.46 6.08
CA PRO A 189 -21.78 3.69 6.27
C PRO A 189 -21.02 2.36 6.24
N PRO A 190 -19.82 2.31 5.63
CA PRO A 190 -19.06 1.07 5.49
C PRO A 190 -18.94 0.38 6.86
N LYS A 191 -19.27 -0.91 6.91
CA LYS A 191 -19.17 -1.71 8.15
C LYS A 191 -17.74 -1.56 8.68
N ARG A 192 -17.63 -0.93 9.85
CA ARG A 192 -16.34 -0.65 10.48
C ARG A 192 -15.64 -1.98 10.78
N SER A 193 -14.55 -2.23 10.05
CA SER A 193 -13.49 -3.20 10.35
C SER A 193 -13.76 -4.66 9.96
N ILE A 194 -12.86 -5.21 9.13
CA ILE A 194 -12.61 -6.66 8.94
C ILE A 194 -12.24 -7.39 10.25
N TYR A 195 -11.91 -6.65 11.31
CA TYR A 195 -11.57 -7.21 12.61
C TYR A 195 -12.73 -7.20 13.61
N GLY A 196 -13.91 -6.66 13.25
CA GLY A 196 -15.08 -6.64 14.13
C GLY A 196 -14.79 -6.18 15.58
N ASP A 197 -15.73 -6.47 16.48
CA ASP A 197 -15.62 -6.23 17.92
C ASP A 197 -14.58 -7.12 18.65
N LEU A 198 -13.52 -7.60 17.97
CA LEU A 198 -12.44 -8.41 18.58
C LEU A 198 -11.44 -7.59 19.41
N ARG A 199 -11.90 -6.47 19.99
CA ARG A 199 -11.19 -5.76 21.06
C ARG A 199 -12.05 -5.75 22.32
N ARG A 200 -12.06 -6.88 23.01
CA ARG A 200 -12.04 -6.87 24.48
C ARG A 200 -10.64 -7.24 24.93
#